data_AF-A0A538NF30-F1
#
_entry.id   AF-A0A538NF30-F1
#
_cell.length_a   1.000
_cell.length_b   1.000
_cell.length_c   1.000
_cell.angle_alpha   90.00
_cell.angle_beta   90.00
_cell.angle_gamma   90.00
#
_symmetry.space_group_name_H-M   'P 1'
#
loop_
_entity.id
_entity.type
_entity.pdbx_description
1 polymer ?
#
loop_
_entity_poly.entity_id
_entity_poly.type
_entity_poly.pdbx_seq_one_letter_code
_entity_poly.pdbx_strand_id
1 'polypeptide(L)' 'MKLLTTALLIIATLATAHADDRKRHESKRHESHNYIIERQQAGLVQGPPTSRLIIGKREIDIYPDGSMYEKNNFVGFNKR' A
#
# COMPACT_ATOMS: atom_id res chain seq x y z
N MET A 1 5.32 43.62 -9.51
CA MET A 1 4.55 42.55 -10.18
C MET A 1 5.25 41.18 -10.09
N LYS A 2 5.64 40.72 -8.89
CA LYS A 2 6.27 39.39 -8.68
C LYS A 2 5.64 38.58 -7.53
N LEU A 3 4.67 39.18 -6.82
CA LEU A 3 4.02 38.56 -5.65
C LEU A 3 2.66 37.90 -5.98
N LEU A 4 2.09 38.18 -7.16
CA LEU A 4 0.81 37.61 -7.60
C LEU A 4 0.97 36.22 -8.25
N THR A 5 2.10 35.97 -8.91
CA THR A 5 2.37 34.70 -9.60
C THR A 5 2.70 33.55 -8.65
N THR A 6 3.23 33.84 -7.46
CA THR A 6 3.53 32.82 -6.44
C THR A 6 2.29 32.32 -5.73
N ALA A 7 1.25 33.15 -5.57
CA ALA A 7 -0.01 32.72 -4.94
C ALA A 7 -0.78 31.71 -5.82
N LEU A 8 -0.72 31.86 -7.15
CA LEU A 8 -1.41 30.96 -8.08
C LEU A 8 -0.81 29.53 -8.09
N LEU A 9 0.51 29.40 -7.88
CA LEU A 9 1.19 28.10 -7.84
C LEU A 9 0.87 27.27 -6.58
N ILE A 10 0.52 27.93 -5.47
CA ILE A 10 0.21 27.24 -4.20
C ILE A 10 -1.20 26.64 -4.23
N ILE A 11 -2.12 27.24 -4.98
CA ILE A 11 -3.50 26.76 -5.08
C ILE A 11 -3.58 25.50 -5.97
N ALA A 12 -2.73 25.40 -6.99
CA ALA A 12 -2.70 24.26 -7.91
C ALA A 12 -2.21 22.94 -7.26
N THR A 13 -1.37 23.01 -6.22
CA THR A 13 -0.88 21.81 -5.51
C THR A 13 -1.82 21.28 -4.44
N LEU A 14 -2.81 22.06 -4.00
CA LEU A 14 -3.83 21.57 -3.05
C LEU A 14 -4.97 20.77 -3.70
N ALA A 15 -5.09 20.81 -5.03
CA ALA A 15 -6.27 20.32 -5.73
C ALA A 15 -6.20 18.84 -6.20
N THR A 16 -5.07 18.14 -6.08
CA THR A 16 -4.95 16.75 -6.57
C THR A 16 -5.12 15.66 -5.50
N ALA A 17 -5.48 16.00 -4.26
CA ALA A 17 -5.64 15.00 -3.19
C ALA A 17 -7.09 14.60 -2.90
N HIS A 18 -8.06 15.09 -3.68
CA HIS A 18 -9.47 14.73 -3.52
C HIS A 18 -9.97 13.93 -4.73
N ALA A 19 -9.59 12.66 -4.75
CA ALA A 19 -10.40 11.59 -5.31
C ALA A 19 -10.62 10.60 -4.15
N ASP A 20 -11.81 10.56 -3.54
CA ASP A 20 -12.94 9.75 -4.00
C ASP A 20 -12.57 8.25 -3.95
N ASP A 21 -13.20 7.33 -3.22
CA ASP A 21 -14.40 7.32 -2.41
C ASP A 21 -14.34 6.00 -1.59
N ARG A 22 -14.88 5.99 -0.38
CA ARG A 22 -15.57 4.83 0.25
C ARG A 22 -14.92 3.43 0.27
N LYS A 23 -13.75 3.21 0.88
CA LYS A 23 -13.39 1.87 1.44
C LYS A 23 -12.57 1.89 2.74
N ARG A 24 -12.49 3.04 3.43
CA ARG A 24 -11.57 3.22 4.57
C ARG A 24 -12.11 2.73 5.93
N HIS A 25 -13.11 1.84 5.95
CA HIS A 25 -13.78 1.44 7.19
C HIS A 25 -14.12 -0.03 7.36
N GLU A 26 -13.35 -0.96 6.78
CA GLU A 26 -13.45 -2.39 7.12
C GLU A 26 -12.12 -3.06 7.49
N SER A 27 -11.01 -2.33 7.61
CA SER A 27 -9.73 -2.88 8.13
C SER A 27 -9.47 -2.51 9.60
N LYS A 28 -10.48 -2.07 10.35
CA LYS A 28 -10.37 -1.88 11.80
C LYS A 28 -10.32 -3.26 12.46
N ARG A 29 -9.16 -3.61 13.05
CA ARG A 29 -8.90 -4.74 13.99
C ARG A 29 -8.22 -6.00 13.42
N HIS A 30 -7.12 -5.86 12.71
CA HIS A 30 -6.01 -6.78 12.99
C HIS A 30 -4.91 -5.94 13.59
N GLU A 31 -4.25 -6.47 14.62
CA GLU A 31 -3.17 -5.82 15.37
C GLU A 31 -2.25 -5.03 14.44
N SER A 32 -1.66 -3.95 14.97
CA SER A 32 -0.60 -3.18 14.29
C SER A 32 0.69 -4.01 14.14
N HIS A 33 0.56 -5.26 13.71
CA HIS A 33 1.62 -6.22 13.50
C HIS A 33 2.09 -6.08 12.05
N ASN A 34 3.29 -5.55 11.89
CA ASN A 34 3.80 -5.18 10.58
C ASN A 34 4.52 -6.36 9.92
N TYR A 35 3.74 -7.30 9.39
CA TYR A 35 4.25 -8.48 8.69
C TYR A 35 5.20 -8.15 7.53
N ILE A 36 5.09 -6.98 6.91
CA ILE A 36 6.01 -6.56 5.84
C ILE A 36 7.43 -6.37 6.39
N ILE A 37 7.57 -5.68 7.52
CA ILE A 37 8.88 -5.44 8.14
C ILE A 37 9.51 -6.75 8.62
N GLU A 38 8.73 -7.66 9.20
CA GLU A 38 9.25 -8.95 9.67
C GLU A 38 9.82 -9.79 8.52
N ARG A 39 9.11 -9.86 7.39
CA ARG A 39 9.59 -10.58 6.21
C ARG A 39 10.86 -9.95 5.62
N GLN A 40 10.98 -8.62 5.69
CA GLN A 40 12.20 -7.92 5.27
C GLN A 40 13.38 -8.22 6.21
N GLN A 41 13.17 -8.19 7.52
CA GLN A 41 14.19 -8.52 8.51
C GLN A 41 14.64 -9.98 8.42
N ALA A 42 13.73 -10.88 8.06
CA ALA A 42 14.03 -12.29 7.81
C ALA A 42 14.67 -12.57 6.43
N GLY A 43 14.80 -11.57 5.56
CA GLY A 43 15.34 -11.74 4.21
C GLY A 43 14.45 -12.53 3.26
N LEU A 44 13.15 -12.67 3.58
CA LEU A 44 12.18 -13.41 2.77
C LEU A 44 11.71 -12.64 1.54
N VAL A 45 11.71 -11.32 1.61
CA VAL A 45 11.22 -10.42 0.55
C VAL A 45 12.09 -9.19 0.46
N GLN A 46 12.20 -8.62 -0.75
CA GLN A 46 12.90 -7.38 -0.98
C GLN A 46 11.91 -6.23 -1.24
N GLY A 47 11.92 -5.22 -0.37
CA GLY A 47 11.09 -4.04 -0.52
C GLY A 47 9.62 -4.24 -0.13
N PRO A 48 8.74 -3.27 -0.41
CA PRO A 48 7.31 -3.36 -0.12
C PRO A 48 6.58 -4.25 -1.15
N PRO A 49 5.40 -4.78 -0.81
CA PRO A 49 4.57 -5.47 -1.78
C PRO A 49 4.15 -4.53 -2.91
N THR A 50 4.10 -5.06 -4.13
CA THR A 50 3.61 -4.36 -5.33
C THR A 50 2.11 -4.14 -5.28
N SER A 51 1.37 -5.10 -4.72
CA SER A 51 -0.08 -5.00 -4.58
C SER A 51 -0.58 -5.87 -3.42
N ARG A 52 -1.81 -5.60 -2.98
CA ARG A 52 -2.51 -6.41 -1.99
C ARG A 52 -3.85 -6.88 -2.55
N LEU A 53 -4.08 -8.18 -2.50
CA LEU A 53 -5.34 -8.82 -2.88
C LEU A 53 -6.16 -9.08 -1.62
N ILE A 54 -7.41 -8.61 -1.61
CA ILE A 54 -8.35 -8.81 -0.51
C ILE A 54 -9.43 -9.79 -0.98
N ILE A 55 -9.46 -10.99 -0.40
CA ILE A 55 -10.47 -12.03 -0.71
C ILE A 55 -11.25 -12.35 0.56
N GLY A 56 -12.47 -11.83 0.66
CA GLY A 56 -13.25 -11.93 1.89
C GLY A 56 -12.50 -11.28 3.06
N LYS A 57 -12.06 -12.09 4.03
CA LYS A 57 -11.28 -11.64 5.20
C LYS A 57 -9.77 -11.85 5.05
N ARG A 58 -9.30 -12.32 3.89
CA ARG A 58 -7.90 -12.63 3.63
C ARG A 58 -7.21 -11.44 2.99
N GLU A 59 -6.01 -11.13 3.44
CA GLU A 59 -5.13 -10.13 2.85
C GLU A 59 -3.87 -10.83 2.33
N ILE A 60 -3.66 -10.77 1.01
CA ILE A 60 -2.54 -11.41 0.34
C ILE A 60 -1.66 -10.32 -0.29
N ASP A 61 -0.45 -10.18 0.23
CA ASP A 61 0.58 -9.31 -0.32
C ASP A 61 1.27 -9.99 -1.49
N ILE A 62 1.40 -9.29 -2.61
CA ILE A 62 2.08 -9.74 -3.82
C ILE A 62 3.31 -8.87 -4.04
N TYR A 63 4.49 -9.50 -4.13
CA TYR A 63 5.78 -8.83 -4.27
C TYR A 63 6.26 -8.77 -5.73
N PRO A 64 7.31 -7.98 -6.03
CA PRO A 64 7.83 -7.81 -7.39
C PRO A 64 8.32 -9.11 -8.05
N ASP A 65 8.81 -10.06 -7.25
CA ASP A 65 9.22 -11.40 -7.69
C ASP A 65 8.04 -12.35 -7.92
N GLY A 66 6.81 -11.86 -7.73
CA GLY A 66 5.58 -12.64 -7.81
C GLY A 66 5.29 -13.46 -6.54
N SER A 67 6.13 -13.43 -5.52
CA SER A 67 5.85 -14.14 -4.27
C SER A 67 4.62 -13.57 -3.58
N MET A 68 3.80 -14.47 -3.04
CA MET A 68 2.52 -14.13 -2.42
C MET A 68 2.53 -14.58 -0.97
N TYR A 69 2.06 -13.69 -0.09
CA TYR A 69 2.07 -13.94 1.34
C TYR A 69 0.77 -13.48 2.00
N GLU A 70 0.23 -14.32 2.87
CA GLU A 70 -0.82 -13.96 3.81
C GLU A 70 -0.19 -13.87 5.20
N LYS A 71 -0.07 -12.65 5.75
CA LYS A 71 0.75 -12.38 6.94
C LYS A 71 2.21 -12.81 6.69
N ASN A 72 2.77 -13.72 7.51
CA ASN A 72 4.09 -14.32 7.30
C ASN A 72 4.04 -15.65 6.54
N ASN A 73 2.85 -16.14 6.17
CA ASN A 73 2.73 -17.40 5.47
C ASN A 73 2.89 -17.18 3.97
N PHE A 74 3.87 -17.86 3.37
CA PHE A 74 3.98 -17.95 1.93
C PHE A 74 2.79 -18.76 1.38
N VAL A 75 2.04 -18.19 0.43
CA VAL A 75 0.84 -18.83 -0.14
C VAL A 75 1.00 -19.21 -1.62
N GLY A 76 2.09 -18.82 -2.27
CA GLY A 76 2.40 -19.22 -3.63
C GLY A 76 3.08 -18.13 -4.46
N PHE A 77 3.11 -18.34 -5.77
CA PHE A 77 3.60 -17.35 -6.74
C PHE A 77 2.47 -16.93 -7.67
N ASN A 78 2.40 -15.63 -7.96
CA ASN A 78 1.58 -15.10 -9.03
C ASN A 78 2.29 -15.37 -10.37
N LYS A 79 1.88 -16.46 -11.04
CA LYS A 79 2.32 -16.79 -12.40
C LYS A 79 1.61 -15.87 -13.39
N ARG A 80 2.12 -14.65 -13.57
CA ARG A 80 1.81 -13.85 -14.76
C ARG A 80 2.92 -14.02 -15.78
#